data_AF-A0A662LCD7-F1
#
_entry.id   AF-A0A662LCD7-F1
#
_cell.length_a   1.000
_cell.length_b   1.000
_cell.length_c   1.000
_cell.angle_alpha   90.00
_cell.angle_beta   90.00
_cell.angle_gamma   90.00
#
_symmetry.space_group_name_H-M   'P 1'
#
loop_
_entity.id
_entity.type
_entity.pdbx_description
1 polymer ?
#
loop_
_entity_poly.entity_id
_entity_poly.type
_entity_poly.pdbx_seq_one_letter_code
_entity_poly.pdbx_strand_id
1 'polypeptide(L)' 'MVKYSTVSIPKELHEEIRRTVVENPKYGYSSVAEFSLEAIRIRLEEIKRNLEEEKGKRRERIKRAIENIKKVLSR' A
#
# COMPACT_ATOMS: atom_id res chain seq x y z
N MET A 1 -2.23 -20.05 16.40
CA MET A 1 -0.99 -20.02 15.59
C MET A 1 -1.21 -19.12 14.39
N VAL A 2 -0.26 -18.25 14.07
CA VAL A 2 -0.29 -17.44 12.84
C VAL A 2 -0.13 -18.39 11.64
N LYS A 3 -1.02 -18.31 10.65
CA LYS A 3 -0.91 -19.09 9.41
C LYS A 3 -0.04 -18.32 8.43
N TYR A 4 1.06 -18.93 8.01
CA TYR A 4 1.97 -18.36 7.02
C TYR A 4 1.66 -18.91 5.63
N SER A 5 2.02 -18.13 4.60
CA SER A 5 1.97 -18.54 3.20
C SER A 5 3.27 -18.13 2.52
N THR A 6 3.65 -18.84 1.47
CA THR A 6 4.90 -18.58 0.74
C THR A 6 4.62 -17.70 -0.47
N VAL A 7 5.44 -16.66 -0.64
CA VAL A 7 5.50 -15.85 -1.86
C VAL A 7 6.86 -16.09 -2.51
N SER A 8 6.86 -16.38 -3.81
CA SER A 8 8.09 -16.55 -4.58
C SER A 8 8.36 -15.28 -5.38
N ILE A 9 9.64 -14.91 -5.48
CA ILE A 9 10.13 -13.82 -6.33
C ILE A 9 11.15 -14.37 -7.32
N PRO A 10 11.38 -13.69 -8.46
CA PRO A 10 12.47 -14.05 -9.37
C PRO A 10 13.81 -14.11 -8.63
N LYS A 11 14.67 -15.05 -9.02
CA LYS A 11 15.98 -15.25 -8.38
C LYS A 11 16.85 -14.01 -8.52
N GLU A 12 16.75 -13.34 -9.66
CA GLU A 12 17.48 -12.12 -9.98
C GLU A 12 17.13 -11.01 -8.98
N LEU A 13 15.84 -10.85 -8.68
CA LEU A 13 15.37 -9.87 -7.71
C LEU A 13 15.82 -10.22 -6.29
N HIS A 14 15.75 -11.51 -5.92
CA HIS A 14 16.26 -11.97 -4.63
C HIS A 14 17.74 -11.61 -4.44
N GLU A 15 18.57 -11.86 -5.45
CA GLU A 15 20.01 -11.56 -5.41
C GLU A 15 20.32 -10.06 -5.49
N GLU A 16 19.51 -9.29 -6.20
CA GLU A 16 19.60 -7.83 -6.18
C GLU A 16 19.31 -7.26 -4.78
N ILE A 17 18.27 -7.74 -4.10
CA ILE A 17 17.96 -7.35 -2.72
C ILE A 17 19.11 -7.74 -1.78
N ARG A 18 19.61 -8.99 -1.89
CA ARG A 18 20.72 -9.47 -1.07
C ARG A 18 21.93 -8.54 -1.17
N ARG A 19 22.41 -8.27 -2.39
CA ARG A 19 23.62 -7.47 -2.63
C ARG A 19 23.46 -6.01 -2.26
N THR A 20 22.27 -5.44 -2.51
CA THR A 20 22.04 -4.00 -2.30
C THR A 20 21.76 -3.68 -0.84
N VAL A 21 20.99 -4.54 -0.17
CA VAL A 21 20.38 -4.23 1.13
C VAL A 21 20.97 -5.07 2.25
N VAL A 22 21.01 -6.40 2.10
CA VAL A 22 21.41 -7.31 3.19
C VAL A 22 22.92 -7.30 3.41
N GLU A 23 23.70 -7.27 2.34
CA GLU A 23 25.17 -7.21 2.40
C GLU A 23 25.71 -5.84 2.80
N ASN A 24 24.84 -4.83 2.89
CA ASN A 24 25.21 -3.48 3.27
C ASN A 24 24.65 -3.11 4.66
N PRO A 25 25.48 -3.18 5.72
CA PRO A 25 25.04 -2.97 7.11
C PRO A 25 24.32 -1.65 7.36
N LYS A 26 24.53 -0.63 6.51
CA LYS A 26 23.89 0.68 6.65
C LYS A 26 22.37 0.62 6.58
N TYR A 27 21.80 -0.42 5.96
CA TYR A 27 20.36 -0.58 5.84
C TYR A 27 19.73 -1.42 6.96
N GLY A 28 20.53 -2.10 7.78
CA GLY A 28 20.05 -2.76 9.01
C GLY A 28 19.22 -4.03 8.83
N TYR A 29 19.15 -4.61 7.62
CA TYR A 29 18.39 -5.85 7.38
C TYR A 29 19.26 -7.09 7.53
N SER A 30 18.73 -8.09 8.23
CA SER A 30 19.38 -9.38 8.45
C SER A 30 19.12 -10.41 7.34
N SER A 31 18.07 -10.21 6.54
CA SER A 31 17.69 -11.14 5.47
C SER A 31 16.84 -10.50 4.39
N VAL A 32 16.80 -11.15 3.21
CA VAL A 32 15.91 -10.77 2.11
C VAL A 32 14.44 -10.85 2.54
N ALA A 33 14.09 -11.83 3.38
CA ALA A 33 12.73 -12.00 3.87
C ALA A 33 12.28 -10.85 4.79
N GLU A 34 13.16 -10.41 5.69
CA GLU A 34 12.88 -9.27 6.58
C GLU A 34 12.60 -8.00 5.78
N PHE A 35 13.51 -7.66 4.85
CA PHE A 35 13.33 -6.53 3.95
C PHE A 35 12.02 -6.65 3.14
N SER A 36 11.78 -7.82 2.55
CA SER A 36 10.60 -8.04 1.70
C SER A 36 9.29 -7.86 2.47
N LEU A 37 9.23 -8.35 3.73
CA LEU A 37 8.05 -8.21 4.56
C LEU A 37 7.75 -6.74 4.90
N GLU A 38 8.78 -5.95 5.22
CA GLU A 38 8.60 -4.53 5.48
C GLU A 38 8.19 -3.77 4.21
N ALA A 39 8.87 -4.01 3.09
CA ALA A 39 8.55 -3.39 1.81
C ALA A 39 7.09 -3.66 1.38
N ILE A 40 6.61 -4.90 1.58
CA ILE A 40 5.21 -5.27 1.32
C ILE A 40 4.25 -4.50 2.23
N ARG A 41 4.57 -4.35 3.53
CA ARG A 41 3.73 -3.60 4.48
C ARG A 41 3.62 -2.13 4.10
N ILE A 42 4.76 -1.46 3.86
CA ILE A 42 4.80 -0.05 3.44
C ILE A 42 3.95 0.13 2.19
N ARG A 43 4.13 -0.73 1.18
CA ARG A 43 3.38 -0.64 -0.07
C ARG A 43 1.88 -0.84 0.12
N LEU A 44 1.47 -1.77 0.99
CA LEU A 44 0.06 -2.00 1.31
C LEU A 44 -0.56 -0.79 2.03
N GLU A 45 0.18 -0.14 2.92
CA GLU A 45 -0.29 1.06 3.63
C GLU A 45 -0.49 2.24 2.68
N GLU A 46 0.44 2.48 1.75
CA GLU A 46 0.30 3.47 0.69
C GLU A 46 -0.96 3.22 -0.14
N ILE A 47 -1.17 1.98 -0.59
CA ILE A 47 -2.33 1.61 -1.40
C ILE A 47 -3.63 1.85 -0.61
N LYS A 48 -3.69 1.45 0.67
CA LYS A 48 -4.85 1.68 1.53
C LYS A 48 -5.16 3.18 1.67
N ARG A 49 -4.14 4.00 1.93
CA ARG A 49 -4.29 5.45 2.04
C ARG A 49 -4.87 6.05 0.75
N ASN A 50 -4.32 5.67 -0.41
CA ASN A 50 -4.82 6.13 -1.70
C ASN A 50 -6.30 5.75 -1.93
N LEU A 51 -6.68 4.52 -1.58
CA LEU A 51 -8.07 4.06 -1.69
C LEU A 51 -9.01 4.83 -0.75
N GLU A 52 -8.57 5.17 0.46
CA GLU A 52 -9.35 5.97 1.40
C GLU A 52 -9.55 7.40 0.89
N GLU A 53 -8.50 8.02 0.36
CA GLU A 53 -8.57 9.34 -0.26
C GLU A 53 -9.53 9.37 -1.45
N GLU A 54 -9.48 8.36 -2.33
CA GLU A 54 -10.39 8.22 -3.45
C GLU A 54 -11.85 8.06 -2.99
N LYS A 55 -12.09 7.23 -1.97
CA LYS A 55 -13.41 7.07 -1.35
C LYS A 55 -13.90 8.39 -0.74
N GLY A 56 -13.04 9.14 -0.06
CA GLY A 56 -13.35 10.46 0.49
C GLY A 56 -13.75 11.45 -0.60
N LYS A 57 -12.93 11.57 -1.65
CA LYS A 57 -13.22 12.41 -2.84
C LYS A 57 -14.54 12.03 -3.50
N ARG A 58 -14.83 10.73 -3.62
CA ARG A 58 -16.10 10.22 -4.18
C ARG A 58 -17.30 10.59 -3.30
N ARG A 59 -17.21 10.41 -1.97
CA ARG A 59 -18.28 10.77 -1.03
C ARG A 59 -18.60 12.26 -1.10
N GLU A 60 -17.58 13.11 -1.17
CA GLU A 60 -17.75 14.56 -1.27
C GLU A 60 -18.46 14.97 -2.57
N ARG A 61 -18.09 14.37 -3.71
CA ARG A 61 -18.79 14.60 -4.99
C ARG A 61 -20.27 14.22 -4.92
N ILE A 62 -20.58 13.05 -4.32
CA ILE A 62 -21.96 12.59 -4.15
C ILE A 62 -22.74 13.55 -3.24
N LYS A 63 -22.14 14.00 -2.13
CA LYS A 63 -22.77 14.95 -1.21
C LYS A 63 -23.16 16.26 -1.90
N ARG A 64 -22.24 16.84 -2.70
CA ARG A 64 -22.51 18.06 -3.49
C ARG A 64 -23.61 17.85 -4.52
N ALA A 65 -23.61 16.71 -5.22
CA ALA A 65 -24.66 16.39 -6.17
C ALA A 65 -26.05 16.32 -5.49
N ILE A 66 -26.15 15.66 -4.34
CA ILE A 66 -27.38 15.58 -3.55
C ILE A 66 -27.83 16.97 -3.09
N GLU A 67 -26.90 17.80 -2.61
CA GLU A 67 -27.21 19.16 -2.15
C GLU A 67 -27.77 20.03 -3.29
N ASN A 68 -27.18 19.94 -4.49
CA ASN A 68 -27.66 20.66 -5.66
C ASN A 68 -29.06 20.18 -6.07
N ILE A 69 -29.31 18.87 -6.08
CA ILE A 69 -30.63 18.31 -6.37
C ILE A 69 -31.67 18.83 -5.36
N LYS A 70 -31.35 18.84 -4.07
CA LYS A 70 -32.23 19.39 -3.02
C LYS A 70 -32.55 20.86 -3.24
N LYS A 71 -31.56 21.67 -3.61
CA LYS A 71 -31.75 23.10 -3.91
C LYS A 71 -32.67 23.33 -5.11
N VAL A 72 -32.57 22.50 -6.15
CA VAL A 72 -33.44 22.59 -7.33
C VAL A 72 -34.88 22.16 -7.00
N LEU A 73 -35.06 21.10 -6.21
CA LEU A 73 -36.39 20.60 -5.85
C LEU A 73 -37.13 21.47 -4.81
N SER A 74 -36.40 22.33 -4.10
CA SER A 74 -36.96 23.25 -3.09
C SER A 74 -37.30 24.64 -3.68
N ARG A 75 -37.28 24.77 -5.00
CA ARG A 75 -37.52 26.00 -5.77
C ARG A 75 -38.71 25.80 -6.69
#